data_AF-X1B9V9-F1
#
_entry.id   AF-X1B9V9-F1
#
_cell.length_a   1.000
_cell.length_b   1.000
_cell.length_c   1.000
_cell.angle_alpha   90.00
_cell.angle_beta   90.00
_cell.angle_gamma   90.00
#
_symmetry.space_group_name_H-M   'P 1'
#
loop_
_entity.id
_entity.type
_entity.pdbx_description
1 polymer ?
#
loop_
_entity_poly.entity_id
_entity_poly.type
_entity_poly.pdbx_seq_one_letter_code
_entity_poly.pdbx_strand_id
1 'polypeptide(L)'
;MPLLYQSLKKTCPEAVPDDTLEQLRAYFLTNAKRNLFLTGKLLRLLELLKDNGILAVPFKGPVLAESVYGDLSLRQFADLDILV
;
A
#
# COMPACT_ATOMS: atom_id res chain seq x y z
N MET A 1 8.24 -0.99 6.88
CA MET A 1 8.69 0.40 7.17
C MET A 1 7.60 1.48 7.26
N PRO A 2 6.46 1.44 6.53
CA PRO A 2 5.55 2.61 6.51
C PRO A 2 4.91 2.91 7.87
N LEU A 3 4.49 1.90 8.63
CA LEU A 3 3.97 2.07 10.00
C LEU A 3 5.03 2.62 10.97
N LEU A 4 6.30 2.24 10.81
CA LEU A 4 7.38 2.76 11.65
C LEU A 4 7.56 4.26 11.42
N TYR A 5 7.65 4.68 10.16
CA TYR A 5 7.70 6.10 9.81
C TYR A 5 6.50 6.87 10.35
N GLN A 6 5.28 6.37 10.12
CA GLN A 6 4.06 7.03 10.58
C GLN A 6 3.99 7.15 12.10
N SER A 7 4.37 6.09 12.83
CA SER A 7 4.34 6.06 14.29
C SER A 7 5.37 7.03 14.88
N LEU A 8 6.62 6.98 14.41
CA LEU A 8 7.69 7.87 14.88
C LEU A 8 7.38 9.33 14.59
N LYS A 9 6.97 9.64 13.36
CA LYS A 9 6.58 10.99 12.95
C LYS A 9 5.44 11.55 13.79
N LYS A 10 4.48 10.70 14.20
CA LYS A 10 3.31 11.12 14.99
C LYS A 10 3.62 11.25 16.49
N THR A 11 4.51 10.40 17.01
CA THR A 11 4.64 10.21 18.47
C THR A 11 5.82 10.96 19.06
N CYS A 12 6.98 10.96 18.38
CA CYS A 12 8.22 11.53 18.92
C CYS A 12 9.21 11.90 17.81
N PRO A 13 8.83 12.77 16.85
CA PRO A 13 9.72 13.14 15.75
C PRO A 13 11.04 13.77 16.22
N GLU A 14 11.02 14.53 17.31
CA GLU A 14 12.19 15.18 17.92
C GLU A 14 13.20 14.22 18.54
N ALA A 15 12.79 12.98 18.84
CA ALA A 15 13.67 11.94 19.40
C ALA A 15 14.38 11.12 18.31
N VAL A 16 14.07 11.37 17.03
CA VAL A 16 14.63 10.65 15.89
C VAL A 16 15.59 11.57 15.15
N PRO A 17 16.85 11.16 14.88
CA PRO A 17 17.75 11.96 14.05
C PRO A 17 17.14 12.27 12.68
N ASP A 18 17.26 13.53 12.23
CA ASP A 18 16.64 14.02 11.00
C ASP A 18 16.95 13.14 9.78
N ASP A 19 18.21 12.74 9.61
CA ASP A 19 18.64 11.88 8.50
C ASP A 19 17.90 10.52 8.51
N THR A 20 17.64 9.96 9.69
CA THR A 20 16.89 8.71 9.82
C THR A 20 15.42 8.93 9.47
N LEU A 21 14.82 10.03 9.94
CA LEU A 21 13.42 10.34 9.64
C LEU A 21 13.20 10.60 8.14
N GLU A 22 14.15 11.26 7.47
CA GLU A 22 14.11 11.49 6.03
C GLU A 22 14.28 10.20 5.22
N GLN A 23 15.17 9.30 5.63
CA GLN A 23 15.28 7.97 5.00
C GLN A 23 13.97 7.19 5.13
N LEU A 24 13.37 7.18 6.32
CA LEU A 24 12.07 6.54 6.57
C LEU A 24 10.95 7.15 5.71
N ARG A 25 10.95 8.48 5.55
CA ARG A 25 10.04 9.19 4.64
C ARG A 25 10.23 8.76 3.19
N ALA A 26 11.46 8.62 2.72
CA ALA A 26 11.75 8.17 1.36
C ALA A 26 11.24 6.73 1.10
N TYR A 27 11.42 5.83 2.06
CA TYR A 27 10.85 4.48 1.99
C TYR A 27 9.32 4.47 1.98
N PHE A 28 8.70 5.31 2.83
CA PHE A 28 7.25 5.47 2.87
C PHE A 28 6.69 5.94 1.52
N LEU A 29 7.28 6.98 0.94
CA LEU A 29 6.84 7.52 -0.35
C LEU A 29 7.05 6.53 -1.50
N THR A 30 8.16 5.80 -1.50
CA THR A 30 8.40 4.73 -2.47
C THR A 30 7.34 3.63 -2.37
N ASN A 31 6.98 3.21 -1.15
CA ASN A 31 5.91 2.25 -0.94
C ASN A 31 4.55 2.78 -1.43
N ALA A 32 4.19 4.02 -1.06
CA ALA A 32 2.93 4.64 -1.46
C ALA A 32 2.78 4.69 -2.99
N LYS A 33 3.83 5.12 -3.70
CA LYS A 33 3.84 5.16 -5.18
C LYS A 33 3.60 3.78 -5.79
N ARG A 34 4.33 2.76 -5.32
CA ARG A 34 4.17 1.39 -5.80
C ARG A 34 2.76 0.86 -5.54
N ASN A 35 2.24 1.10 -4.36
CA ASN A 35 0.94 0.61 -3.95
C ASN A 35 -0.19 1.25 -4.77
N LEU A 36 -0.11 2.55 -5.03
CA LEU A 36 -1.05 3.23 -5.93
C LEU A 36 -0.97 2.67 -7.35
N PHE A 37 0.24 2.45 -7.87
CA PHE A 37 0.44 1.85 -9.19
C PHE A 37 -0.21 0.45 -9.28
N LEU A 38 0.09 -0.44 -8.32
CA LEU A 38 -0.45 -1.79 -8.29
C LEU A 38 -1.97 -1.79 -8.08
N THR A 39 -2.50 -0.92 -7.23
CA THR A 39 -3.95 -0.80 -7.02
C THR A 39 -4.66 -0.34 -8.30
N GLY A 40 -4.10 0.62 -9.03
CA GLY A 40 -4.62 1.02 -10.35
C GLY A 40 -4.61 -0.14 -11.35
N LYS A 41 -3.56 -0.97 -11.35
CA LYS A 41 -3.52 -2.19 -12.18
C LYS A 41 -4.57 -3.21 -11.76
N LEU A 42 -4.78 -3.40 -10.46
CA LEU A 42 -5.80 -4.31 -9.93
C LEU A 42 -7.20 -3.90 -10.41
N LEU A 43 -7.57 -2.63 -10.26
CA LEU A 43 -8.89 -2.14 -10.68
C LEU A 43 -9.12 -2.38 -12.18
N ARG A 44 -8.13 -2.07 -13.02
CA ARG A 44 -8.21 -2.33 -14.46
C ARG A 44 -8.33 -3.82 -14.81
N LEU A 45 -7.65 -4.69 -14.07
CA LEU A 45 -7.77 -6.14 -14.25
C LEU A 45 -9.16 -6.65 -13.84
N LEU A 46 -9.71 -6.14 -12.74
CA LEU A 46 -11.06 -6.52 -12.28
C LEU A 46 -12.14 -6.07 -13.27
N GLU A 47 -12.02 -4.87 -13.84
CA GLU A 47 -12.89 -4.41 -14.93
C GLU A 47 -12.80 -5.34 -16.15
N LEU A 48 -11.58 -5.67 -16.60
CA LEU A 48 -11.38 -6.56 -17.74
C LEU A 48 -11.95 -7.97 -17.50
N LEU A 49 -11.73 -8.55 -16.33
CA LEU A 49 -12.26 -9.88 -15.97
C LEU A 49 -13.79 -9.85 -15.94
N LYS A 50 -14.38 -8.81 -15.34
CA LYS A 50 -15.82 -8.59 -15.31
C LYS A 50 -16.41 -8.48 -16.71
N ASP A 51 -15.79 -7.72 -17.61
CA ASP A 51 -16.26 -7.54 -18.99
C ASP A 51 -16.25 -8.85 -19.79
N ASN A 52 -15.41 -9.81 -19.39
CA ASN A 52 -15.36 -11.15 -19.97
C ASN A 52 -16.22 -12.17 -19.20
N GLY A 53 -17.04 -11.73 -18.25
CA GLY A 53 -17.91 -12.60 -17.46
C GLY A 53 -17.16 -13.50 -16.47
N ILE A 54 -15.91 -13.18 -16.15
CA ILE A 54 -15.07 -13.93 -15.22
C ILE A 54 -15.25 -13.35 -13.82
N LEU A 55 -15.74 -14.16 -12.88
CA LEU A 55 -15.83 -13.77 -11.47
C LEU A 55 -14.42 -13.71 -10.90
N ALA A 56 -14.04 -12.54 -10.37
CA ALA A 56 -12.72 -12.33 -9.80
C ALA A 56 -12.84 -11.66 -8.43
N VAL A 57 -12.16 -12.22 -7.43
CA VAL A 57 -12.15 -11.69 -6.06
C VAL A 57 -10.71 -11.32 -5.68
N PRO A 58 -10.37 -10.02 -5.58
CA PRO A 58 -9.09 -9.61 -5.06
C PRO A 58 -9.00 -9.91 -3.57
N PHE A 59 -7.83 -10.35 -3.10
CA PHE A 59 -7.60 -10.56 -1.68
C PHE A 59 -6.19 -10.11 -1.28
N LYS A 60 -5.95 -9.96 0.02
CA LYS A 60 -4.67 -9.43 0.57
C LYS A 60 -4.32 -8.05 0.01
N GLY A 61 -3.08 -7.85 -0.45
CA GLY A 61 -2.45 -6.62 -0.93
C GLY A 61 -3.25 -5.33 -0.72
N PRO A 62 -3.78 -4.70 -1.79
CA PRO A 62 -4.57 -3.48 -1.70
C PRO A 62 -5.80 -3.58 -0.79
N VAL A 63 -6.50 -4.73 -0.82
CA VAL A 63 -7.74 -4.95 -0.05
C VAL A 63 -7.47 -4.85 1.45
N LEU A 64 -6.41 -5.48 1.96
CA LEU A 64 -6.04 -5.39 3.38
C LEU A 64 -5.37 -4.06 3.72
N ALA A 65 -4.66 -3.44 2.78
CA ALA A 65 -4.11 -2.11 3.01
C ALA A 65 -5.23 -1.11 3.32
N GLU A 66 -6.31 -1.16 2.54
CA GLU A 66 -7.48 -0.33 2.76
C GLU A 66 -8.34 -0.79 3.96
N SER A 67 -8.72 -2.07 4.02
CA SER A 67 -9.70 -2.53 5.01
C SER A 67 -9.17 -2.58 6.46
N VAL A 68 -7.85 -2.76 6.64
CA VAL A 68 -7.23 -2.86 7.97
C VAL A 68 -6.58 -1.55 8.38
N TYR A 69 -5.92 -0.84 7.45
CA TYR A 69 -5.17 0.37 7.78
C TYR A 69 -5.86 1.67 7.35
N GLY A 70 -6.85 1.61 6.46
CA GLY A 70 -7.55 2.78 5.92
C GLY A 70 -6.69 3.66 5.00
N ASP A 71 -5.52 3.15 4.59
CA ASP A 71 -4.58 3.88 3.74
C ASP A 71 -3.62 2.90 3.04
N LEU A 72 -3.65 2.91 1.71
CA LEU A 72 -2.81 2.08 0.86
C LEU A 72 -1.32 2.23 1.15
N SER A 73 -0.84 3.39 1.62
CA SER A 73 0.56 3.64 1.91
C SER A 73 1.10 2.90 3.14
N LEU A 74 0.20 2.42 4.02
CA LEU A 74 0.54 1.88 5.34
C LEU A 74 0.87 0.38 5.35
N ARG A 75 0.58 -0.34 4.27
CA ARG A 75 0.93 -1.76 4.12
C ARG A 75 1.90 -1.93 2.96
N GLN A 76 2.97 -2.70 3.14
CA GLN A 76 3.85 -3.06 2.02
C GLN A 76 3.30 -4.28 1.28
N PHE A 77 3.19 -4.21 -0.06
CA PHE A 77 2.87 -5.35 -0.93
C PHE A 77 3.53 -5.16 -2.31
N ALA A 78 3.88 -6.26 -2.98
CA ALA A 78 4.65 -6.24 -4.23
C ALA A 78 3.93 -6.89 -5.42
N ASP A 79 2.84 -7.59 -5.15
CA ASP A 79 2.05 -8.40 -6.05
C ASP A 79 0.56 -8.13 -5.86
N LEU A 80 -0.24 -8.76 -6.72
CA LEU A 80 -1.70 -8.74 -6.68
C LEU A 80 -2.18 -10.18 -6.63
N ASP A 81 -2.98 -10.50 -5.62
CA ASP A 81 -3.61 -11.81 -5.48
C ASP A 81 -5.09 -11.72 -5.90
N ILE A 82 -5.50 -12.59 -6.83
CA ILE A 82 -6.88 -12.65 -7.35
C ILE A 82 -7.31 -14.11 -7.38
N LEU A 83 -8.47 -14.41 -6.78
CA LEU A 83 -9.17 -15.68 -6.97
C LEU A 83 -10.08 -15.56 -8.18
N VAL A 84 -10.06 -16.58 -9.04
CA VAL A 84 -10.85 -16.69 -10.28
C VAL A 84 -11.58 -18.01 -10.28
#